data_AF-A0A7W9FH72-F1
#
_entry.id   AF-A0A7W9FH72-F1
#
_cell.length_a   1.000
_cell.length_b   1.000
_cell.length_c   1.000
_cell.angle_alpha   90.00
_cell.angle_beta   90.00
_cell.angle_gamma   90.00
#
_symmetry.space_group_name_H-M   'P 1'
#
loop_
_entity.id
_entity.type
_entity.pdbx_description
1 polymer ?
#
loop_
_entity_poly.entity_id
_entity_poly.type
_entity_poly.pdbx_seq_one_letter_code
_entity_poly.pdbx_strand_id
1 'polypeptide(L)'
;MILRLALTATAMLALSGPVLAQQATPAAPAAAAPAPVTEADIQAAGEAFGAKMEAMGQELGTAVAAANGDAARARTNTDPIVAKYQPDADAFSAMLTGFFAAMPEGPQKAQMTAMAPIIEAEIKGAPGKARDQALAAIPAP
;
A
#
# COMPACT_ATOMS: atom_id res chain seq x y z
N MET A 1 -10.35 40.26 -9.60
CA MET A 1 -9.03 40.58 -10.21
C MET A 1 -8.26 41.47 -9.25
N ILE A 2 -6.93 41.38 -9.29
CA ILE A 2 -5.90 42.11 -8.51
C ILE A 2 -5.35 41.25 -7.35
N LEU A 3 -4.06 41.06 -7.09
CA LEU A 3 -2.79 41.16 -7.85
C LEU A 3 -1.63 40.88 -6.85
N ARG A 4 -0.48 40.35 -7.32
CA ARG A 4 0.90 40.42 -6.75
C ARG A 4 1.15 39.63 -5.45
N LEU A 5 2.06 38.65 -5.34
CA LEU A 5 3.50 38.56 -5.66
C LEU A 5 4.39 39.50 -4.81
N ALA A 6 4.98 38.96 -3.74
CA ALA A 6 6.22 39.40 -3.06
C ALA A 6 6.58 38.31 -2.00
N LEU A 7 7.60 37.46 -2.16
CA LEU A 7 9.06 37.67 -2.08
C LEU A 7 9.60 37.84 -0.63
N THR A 8 10.25 36.77 -0.15
CA THR A 8 11.37 36.63 0.81
C THR A 8 11.46 37.51 2.08
N ALA A 9 11.73 36.86 3.23
CA ALA A 9 12.94 37.12 4.05
C ALA A 9 13.00 36.18 5.26
N THR A 10 13.88 35.17 5.19
CA THR A 10 14.27 34.37 6.35
C THR A 10 15.23 35.21 7.20
N ALA A 11 14.74 35.83 8.27
CA ALA A 11 15.60 36.47 9.26
C ALA A 11 16.01 35.41 10.29
N MET A 12 17.18 34.80 10.10
CA MET A 12 17.89 34.17 11.22
C MET A 12 18.38 35.28 12.15
N LEU A 13 17.91 35.29 13.39
CA LEU A 13 18.52 36.05 14.47
C LEU A 13 18.72 35.13 15.67
N ALA A 14 19.97 34.68 15.83
CA ALA A 14 20.47 34.06 17.05
C ALA A 14 21.37 35.07 17.76
N LEU A 15 21.06 35.46 19.01
CA LEU A 15 22.05 35.56 20.09
C LEU A 15 21.44 35.87 21.49
N SER A 16 21.74 34.96 22.43
CA SER A 16 22.20 35.17 23.83
C SER A 16 21.35 35.85 24.92
N GLY A 17 21.11 35.09 26.00
CA GLY A 17 20.90 35.56 27.38
C GLY A 17 20.29 34.49 28.31
N PRO A 18 20.84 34.21 29.52
CA PRO A 18 20.27 33.24 30.46
C PRO A 18 19.25 33.95 31.37
N VAL A 19 17.97 33.66 31.19
CA VAL A 19 16.92 34.00 32.15
C VAL A 19 16.18 32.72 32.49
N LEU A 20 16.26 32.33 33.77
CA LEU A 20 15.33 31.43 34.41
C LEU A 20 13.91 32.02 34.28
N ALA A 21 13.19 31.60 33.25
CA ALA A 21 11.75 31.63 33.23
C ALA A 21 11.31 30.19 32.97
N GLN A 22 10.71 29.57 33.98
CA GLN A 22 10.03 28.29 33.87
C GLN A 22 8.78 28.52 33.00
N GLN A 23 8.99 28.73 31.70
CA GLN A 23 7.94 28.71 30.72
C GLN A 23 7.54 27.25 30.57
N ALA A 24 6.44 26.87 31.22
CA ALA A 24 5.78 25.62 30.94
C ALA A 24 5.64 25.50 29.42
N THR A 25 6.32 24.51 28.85
CA THR A 25 6.25 24.18 27.43
C THR A 25 4.77 24.07 27.09
N PRO A 26 4.24 24.81 26.09
CA PRO A 26 2.91 24.55 25.59
C PRO A 26 2.87 23.05 25.24
N ALA A 27 1.97 22.31 25.89
CA ALA A 27 1.78 20.90 25.59
C ALA A 27 1.57 20.79 24.09
N ALA A 28 2.48 20.06 23.41
CA ALA A 28 2.33 19.78 22.00
C ALA A 28 0.91 19.25 21.77
N PRO A 29 0.18 19.71 20.73
CA PRO A 29 -1.13 19.17 20.44
C PRO A 29 -1.01 17.66 20.37
N ALA A 30 -1.76 16.95 21.21
CA ALA A 30 -1.84 15.50 21.13
C ALA A 30 -2.24 15.18 19.67
N ALA A 31 -1.41 14.39 18.99
CA ALA A 31 -1.73 13.93 17.65
C ALA A 31 -3.11 13.26 17.73
N ALA A 32 -4.07 13.79 16.97
CA ALA A 32 -5.40 13.20 16.89
C ALA A 32 -5.24 11.74 16.49
N ALA A 33 -5.91 10.84 17.22
CA ALA A 33 -5.92 9.43 16.89
C ALA A 33 -6.36 9.26 15.42
N PRO A 34 -5.69 8.39 14.64
CA PRO A 34 -6.08 8.15 13.26
C PRO A 34 -7.55 7.75 13.20
N ALA A 35 -8.28 8.32 12.25
CA ALA A 35 -9.70 8.02 12.06
C ALA A 35 -9.90 6.52 11.81
N PRO A 36 -10.98 5.92 12.33
CA PRO A 36 -11.28 4.52 12.06
C PRO A 36 -11.50 4.31 10.56
N VAL A 37 -10.88 3.27 10.00
CA VAL A 37 -11.08 2.84 8.62
C VAL A 37 -12.54 2.41 8.44
N THR A 38 -13.21 2.97 7.45
CA THR A 38 -14.61 2.67 7.15
C THR A 38 -14.74 1.59 6.07
N GLU A 39 -15.93 1.01 5.93
CA GLU A 39 -16.22 0.06 4.85
C GLU A 39 -16.03 0.68 3.46
N ALA A 40 -16.34 1.97 3.30
CA ALA A 40 -16.12 2.70 2.05
C ALA A 40 -14.62 2.82 1.72
N ASP A 41 -13.77 3.01 2.74
CA ASP A 41 -12.31 3.04 2.56
C ASP A 41 -11.79 1.66 2.12
N ILE A 42 -12.32 0.58 2.70
CA ILE A 42 -11.99 -0.80 2.30
C ILE A 42 -12.41 -1.08 0.87
N GLN A 43 -13.60 -0.65 0.46
CA GLN A 43 -14.07 -0.83 -0.90
C GLN A 43 -13.19 -0.05 -1.90
N ALA A 44 -12.91 1.23 -1.62
CA ALA A 44 -12.04 2.04 -2.46
C ALA A 44 -10.61 1.45 -2.55
N ALA A 45 -10.08 0.93 -1.44
CA ALA A 45 -8.79 0.26 -1.42
C ALA A 45 -8.82 -1.05 -2.24
N GLY A 46 -9.92 -1.80 -2.20
CA GLY A 46 -10.12 -3.01 -3.00
C GLY A 46 -10.16 -2.73 -4.50
N GLU A 47 -10.87 -1.67 -4.92
CA GLU A 47 -10.90 -1.21 -6.31
C GLU A 47 -9.51 -0.76 -6.79
N ALA A 48 -8.81 0.02 -5.97
CA ALA A 48 -7.46 0.47 -6.26
C ALA A 48 -6.47 -0.71 -6.35
N PHE A 49 -6.59 -1.69 -5.45
CA PHE A 49 -5.79 -2.91 -5.50
C PHE A 49 -6.09 -3.74 -6.77
N GLY A 50 -7.36 -3.89 -7.13
CA GLY A 50 -7.78 -4.55 -8.37
C GLY A 50 -7.16 -3.91 -9.61
N ALA A 51 -7.26 -2.58 -9.74
CA ALA A 51 -6.64 -1.84 -10.84
C ALA A 51 -5.11 -2.04 -10.93
N LYS A 52 -4.44 -2.11 -9.77
CA LYS A 52 -3.00 -2.43 -9.72
C LYS A 52 -2.69 -3.86 -10.17
N MET A 53 -3.52 -4.84 -9.79
CA MET A 53 -3.35 -6.23 -10.25
C MET A 53 -3.59 -6.38 -11.75
N GLU A 54 -4.54 -5.63 -12.33
CA GLU A 54 -4.73 -5.57 -13.77
C GLU A 54 -3.52 -4.97 -14.49
N ALA A 55 -2.99 -3.85 -13.98
CA ALA A 55 -1.77 -3.23 -14.51
C ALA A 55 -0.56 -4.18 -14.44
N MET A 56 -0.40 -4.87 -13.31
CA MET A 56 0.62 -5.91 -13.14
C MET A 56 0.45 -7.02 -14.17
N GLY A 57 -0.77 -7.49 -14.43
CA GLY A 57 -1.04 -8.50 -15.46
C GLY A 57 -0.57 -8.08 -16.86
N GLN A 58 -0.77 -6.81 -17.23
CA GLN A 58 -0.26 -6.25 -18.50
C GLN A 58 1.27 -6.17 -18.53
N GLU A 59 1.90 -5.73 -17.42
CA GLU A 59 3.36 -5.69 -17.30
C GLU A 59 3.95 -7.11 -17.41
N LEU A 60 3.35 -8.10 -16.74
CA LEU A 60 3.76 -9.51 -16.79
C LEU A 60 3.65 -10.07 -18.21
N GLY A 61 2.51 -9.84 -18.89
CA GLY A 61 2.34 -10.27 -20.29
C GLY A 61 3.39 -9.68 -21.23
N THR A 62 3.71 -8.39 -21.05
CA THR A 62 4.77 -7.71 -21.82
C THR A 62 6.15 -8.31 -21.53
N ALA A 63 6.46 -8.58 -20.26
CA ALA A 63 7.74 -9.17 -19.84
C ALA A 63 7.92 -10.62 -20.33
N VAL A 64 6.85 -11.40 -20.34
CA VAL A 64 6.81 -12.76 -20.91
C VAL A 64 7.01 -12.71 -22.42
N ALA A 65 6.30 -11.83 -23.14
CA ALA A 65 6.47 -11.68 -24.58
C ALA A 65 7.91 -11.27 -24.95
N ALA A 66 8.52 -10.36 -24.19
CA ALA A 66 9.90 -9.92 -24.38
C ALA A 66 10.95 -11.03 -24.15
N ALA A 67 10.56 -12.13 -23.52
CA ALA A 67 11.43 -13.30 -23.33
C ALA A 67 11.53 -14.19 -24.58
N ASN A 68 10.68 -13.98 -25.60
CA ASN A 68 10.70 -14.71 -26.88
C ASN A 68 10.67 -16.24 -26.71
N GLY A 69 9.88 -16.75 -25.76
CA GLY A 69 9.74 -18.19 -25.49
C GLY A 69 10.79 -18.79 -24.53
N ASP A 70 11.80 -18.03 -24.10
CA ASP A 70 12.75 -18.47 -23.07
C ASP A 70 12.10 -18.36 -21.68
N ALA A 71 11.77 -19.51 -21.09
CA ALA A 71 11.14 -19.58 -19.77
C ALA A 71 12.01 -19.03 -18.63
N ALA A 72 13.34 -19.23 -18.69
CA ALA A 72 14.25 -18.73 -17.66
C ALA A 72 14.35 -17.19 -17.73
N ARG A 73 14.40 -16.65 -18.96
CA ARG A 73 14.34 -15.21 -19.19
C ARG A 73 12.99 -14.61 -18.82
N ALA A 74 11.88 -15.28 -19.14
CA ALA A 74 10.55 -14.83 -18.77
C ALA A 74 10.39 -14.72 -17.25
N ARG A 75 10.87 -15.73 -16.51
CA ARG A 75 10.91 -15.68 -15.05
C ARG A 75 11.76 -14.52 -14.54
N THR A 76 12.97 -14.37 -15.06
CA THR A 76 13.87 -13.26 -14.71
C THR A 76 13.24 -11.89 -14.95
N ASN A 77 12.50 -11.72 -16.05
CA ASN A 77 11.83 -10.46 -16.39
C ASN A 77 10.61 -10.17 -15.51
N THR A 78 9.93 -11.21 -15.01
CA THR A 78 8.66 -11.08 -14.29
C THR A 78 8.83 -10.99 -12.76
N ASP A 79 9.89 -11.58 -12.20
CA ASP A 79 10.20 -11.47 -10.77
C ASP A 79 10.29 -10.01 -10.24
N PRO A 80 10.94 -9.04 -10.92
CA PRO A 80 10.95 -7.66 -10.45
C PRO A 80 9.57 -6.99 -10.52
N ILE A 81 8.70 -7.42 -11.44
CA ILE A 81 7.32 -6.93 -11.51
C ILE A 81 6.54 -7.42 -10.29
N VAL A 82 6.62 -8.70 -9.95
CA VAL A 82 5.99 -9.23 -8.72
C VAL A 82 6.49 -8.48 -7.49
N ALA A 83 7.81 -8.29 -7.38
CA ALA A 83 8.42 -7.57 -6.26
C ALA A 83 7.93 -6.12 -6.13
N LYS A 84 7.66 -5.44 -7.26
CA LYS A 84 7.10 -4.08 -7.30
C LYS A 84 5.68 -4.02 -6.72
N TYR A 85 4.85 -5.05 -6.96
CA TYR A 85 3.44 -5.07 -6.55
C TYR A 85 3.19 -5.78 -5.20
N GLN A 86 4.15 -6.55 -4.68
CA GLN A 86 4.03 -7.22 -3.39
C GLN A 86 3.68 -6.28 -2.22
N PRO A 87 4.30 -5.09 -2.07
CA PRO A 87 3.97 -4.18 -0.98
C PRO A 87 2.52 -3.69 -1.01
N ASP A 88 1.92 -3.56 -2.21
CA ASP A 88 0.52 -3.17 -2.35
C ASP A 88 -0.44 -4.27 -1.88
N ALA A 89 -0.11 -5.54 -2.18
CA ALA A 89 -0.86 -6.69 -1.66
C ALA A 89 -0.74 -6.80 -0.14
N ASP A 90 0.46 -6.62 0.41
CA ASP A 90 0.70 -6.63 1.84
C ASP A 90 -0.07 -5.49 2.55
N ALA A 91 -0.04 -4.28 1.98
CA ALA A 91 -0.73 -3.12 2.51
C ALA A 91 -2.26 -3.29 2.50
N PHE A 92 -2.83 -3.80 1.40
CA PHE A 92 -4.27 -4.08 1.33
C PHE A 92 -4.69 -5.15 2.33
N SER A 93 -3.91 -6.23 2.45
CA SER A 93 -4.15 -7.28 3.45
C SER A 93 -4.11 -6.73 4.89
N ALA A 94 -3.14 -5.86 5.20
CA ALA A 94 -3.04 -5.25 6.53
C ALA A 94 -4.24 -4.34 6.82
N MET A 95 -4.70 -3.57 5.83
CA MET A 95 -5.89 -2.73 5.97
C MET A 95 -7.15 -3.57 6.22
N LEU A 96 -7.34 -4.66 5.46
CA LEU A 96 -8.52 -5.53 5.57
C LEU A 96 -8.57 -6.27 6.91
N THR A 97 -7.43 -6.82 7.37
CA THR A 97 -7.33 -7.48 8.67
C THR A 97 -7.51 -6.49 9.83
N GLY A 98 -6.98 -5.27 9.70
CA GLY A 98 -7.23 -4.18 10.64
C GLY A 98 -8.71 -3.82 10.75
N PHE A 99 -9.42 -3.76 9.61
CA PHE A 99 -10.87 -3.54 9.58
C PHE A 99 -11.63 -4.67 10.28
N PHE A 100 -11.27 -5.94 10.03
CA PHE A 100 -11.90 -7.07 10.70
C PHE A 100 -11.71 -7.04 12.23
N ALA A 101 -10.53 -6.64 12.69
CA ALA A 101 -10.26 -6.48 14.11
C ALA A 101 -11.10 -5.37 14.76
N ALA A 102 -11.37 -4.29 14.01
CA ALA A 102 -12.14 -3.13 14.45
C ALA A 102 -13.66 -3.35 14.41
N MET A 103 -14.15 -4.42 13.77
CA MET A 103 -15.58 -4.73 13.75
C MET A 103 -16.14 -4.97 15.17
N PRO A 104 -17.43 -4.66 15.41
CA PRO A 104 -18.09 -5.00 16.66
C PRO A 104 -18.15 -6.52 16.86
N GLU A 105 -18.10 -6.95 18.12
CA GLU A 105 -18.19 -8.36 18.49
C GLU A 105 -19.52 -8.98 18.02
N GLY A 106 -19.44 -10.21 17.51
CA GLY A 106 -20.60 -10.94 16.99
C GLY A 106 -20.22 -12.12 16.09
N PRO A 107 -21.21 -12.91 15.66
CA PRO A 107 -20.97 -14.09 14.82
C PRO A 107 -20.28 -13.75 13.49
N GLN A 108 -20.55 -12.56 12.94
CA GLN A 108 -19.92 -12.08 11.70
C GLN A 108 -18.43 -11.79 11.89
N LYS A 109 -18.04 -11.12 13.00
CA LYS A 109 -16.62 -10.92 13.34
C LYS A 109 -15.91 -12.24 13.57
N ALA A 110 -16.53 -13.17 14.29
CA ALA A 110 -15.96 -14.50 14.52
C ALA A 110 -15.72 -15.26 13.22
N GLN A 111 -16.68 -15.22 12.29
CA GLN A 111 -16.54 -15.82 10.96
C GLN A 111 -15.43 -15.16 10.13
N MET A 112 -15.40 -13.84 10.05
CA MET A 112 -14.36 -13.13 9.29
C MET A 112 -12.97 -13.34 9.90
N THR A 113 -12.85 -13.37 11.22
CA THR A 113 -11.58 -13.66 11.92
C THR A 113 -11.10 -15.07 11.63
N ALA A 114 -12.01 -16.06 11.55
CA ALA A 114 -11.65 -17.43 11.17
C ALA A 114 -11.18 -17.54 9.71
N MET A 115 -11.72 -16.71 8.81
CA MET A 115 -11.34 -16.67 7.39
C MET A 115 -10.18 -15.73 7.08
N ALA A 116 -9.85 -14.79 7.98
CA ALA A 116 -8.79 -13.81 7.82
C ALA A 116 -7.44 -14.40 7.35
N PRO A 117 -6.91 -15.51 7.91
CA PRO A 117 -5.64 -16.06 7.43
C PRO A 117 -5.71 -16.59 5.99
N ILE A 118 -6.87 -17.11 5.56
CA ILE A 118 -7.09 -17.57 4.19
C ILE A 118 -7.13 -16.37 3.25
N ILE A 119 -7.89 -15.33 3.62
CA ILE A 119 -8.02 -14.11 2.82
C ILE A 119 -6.67 -13.40 2.71
N GLU A 120 -5.91 -13.30 3.80
CA GLU A 120 -4.57 -12.73 3.82
C GLU A 120 -3.63 -13.49 2.87
N ALA A 121 -3.62 -14.82 2.94
CA ALA A 121 -2.79 -15.65 2.07
C ALA A 121 -3.18 -15.48 0.58
N GLU A 122 -4.47 -15.38 0.28
CA GLU A 122 -4.95 -15.16 -1.08
C GLU A 122 -4.53 -13.79 -1.63
N ILE A 123 -4.69 -12.72 -0.84
CA ILE A 123 -4.29 -11.36 -1.25
C ILE A 123 -2.78 -11.29 -1.46
N LYS A 124 -1.99 -11.72 -0.48
CA LYS A 124 -0.52 -11.63 -0.51
C LYS A 124 0.09 -12.58 -1.54
N GLY A 125 -0.59 -13.68 -1.86
CA GLY A 125 -0.19 -14.62 -2.90
C GLY A 125 -0.58 -14.20 -4.31
N ALA A 126 -1.51 -13.25 -4.49
CA ALA A 126 -2.05 -12.89 -5.80
C ALA A 126 -0.97 -12.45 -6.81
N PRO A 127 0.02 -11.61 -6.47
CA PRO A 127 1.09 -11.24 -7.39
C PRO A 127 1.89 -12.45 -7.91
N GLY A 128 2.24 -13.38 -7.02
CA GLY A 128 2.95 -14.61 -7.38
C GLY A 128 2.11 -15.54 -8.26
N LYS A 129 0.83 -15.74 -7.92
CA LYS A 129 -0.09 -16.56 -8.72
C LYS A 129 -0.27 -16.01 -10.13
N ALA A 130 -0.39 -14.68 -10.27
CA ALA A 130 -0.52 -14.03 -11.58
C ALA A 130 0.74 -14.22 -12.44
N ARG A 131 1.95 -14.12 -11.85
CA ARG A 131 3.19 -14.46 -12.54
C ARG A 131 3.18 -15.91 -13.00
N ASP A 132 2.85 -16.84 -12.11
CA ASP A 132 2.91 -18.27 -12.41
C ASP A 132 1.92 -18.63 -13.53
N GLN A 133 0.73 -18.00 -13.54
CA GLN A 133 -0.24 -18.10 -14.64
C GLN A 133 0.32 -17.53 -15.96
N ALA A 134 0.98 -16.37 -15.92
CA ALA A 134 1.59 -15.77 -17.11
C ALA A 134 2.72 -16.65 -17.69
N LEU A 135 3.52 -17.28 -16.83
CA LEU A 135 4.57 -18.21 -17.25
C LEU A 135 4.01 -19.52 -17.80
N ALA A 136 2.91 -20.03 -17.25
CA ALA A 136 2.25 -21.23 -17.74
C ALA A 136 1.64 -21.07 -19.14
N ALA A 137 1.41 -19.83 -19.59
CA ALA A 137 0.93 -19.53 -20.94
C ALA A 137 2.03 -19.60 -22.01
N ILE A 138 3.30 -19.79 -21.63
CA ILE A 138 4.40 -19.98 -22.59
C ILE A 138 4.28 -21.40 -23.17
N PRO A 139 4.16 -21.56 -24.51
CA PRO A 139 4.08 -22.88 -25.12
C PRO A 139 5.35 -23.71 -24.85
N ALA A 140 5.18 -25.00 -24.57
CA ALA A 140 6.30 -25.93 -24.42
C ALA A 140 7.05 -26.10 -25.76
N PRO A 141 8.38 -26.30 -25.73
CA PRO A 141 9.21 -26.45 -26.92
C PRO A 141 8.89 -27.72 -27.73
#